data_AF-A0A815KZ28-F1
#
_entry.id   AF-A0A815KZ28-F1
#
_cell.length_a   1.000
_cell.length_b   1.000
_cell.length_c   1.000
_cell.angle_alpha   90.00
_cell.angle_beta   90.00
_cell.angle_gamma   90.00
#
_symmetry.space_group_name_H-M   'P 1'
#
loop_
_entity.id
_entity.type
_entity.pdbx_description
1 polymer ?
#
loop_
_entity_poly.entity_id
_entity_poly.type
_entity_poly.pdbx_seq_one_letter_code
_entity_poly.pdbx_strand_id
1 'polypeptide(L)'
;MTSRFLDVINEDGKILLPIEGYQNVDLLPLEQALLPVAHLFHPDSLRSNIWVAKQRSESPPNGLTTDESASIMLYTIEWTPDNHSLYYILNQTLRLHCYPTSAESSLTFENGSIRVDANNCYTLIRKYEVTES
;
A
#
# COMPACT_ATOMS: atom_id res chain seq x y z
N MET A 1 8.12 13.61 11.79
CA MET A 1 8.43 12.30 12.39
C MET A 1 7.49 11.90 13.55
N THR A 2 6.16 12.17 13.49
CA THR A 2 5.21 11.87 14.60
C THR A 2 3.88 11.23 14.18
N SER A 3 3.45 11.32 12.91
CA SER A 3 2.11 10.84 12.51
C SER A 3 1.95 9.30 12.59
N ARG A 4 2.95 8.53 12.14
CA ARG A 4 2.88 7.05 12.08
C ARG A 4 2.68 6.39 13.45
N PHE A 5 3.25 6.94 14.52
CA PHE A 5 3.07 6.39 15.86
C PHE A 5 1.68 6.69 16.45
N LEU A 6 1.06 7.80 16.03
CA LEU A 6 -0.30 8.15 16.44
C LEU A 6 -1.35 7.35 15.67
N ASP A 7 -1.00 6.80 14.50
CA ASP A 7 -1.91 6.02 13.67
C ASP A 7 -2.43 4.74 14.30
N VAL A 8 -1.75 4.20 15.32
CA VAL A 8 -2.24 3.05 16.10
C VAL A 8 -3.56 3.34 16.82
N ILE A 9 -3.82 4.60 17.16
CA ILE A 9 -5.07 5.03 17.82
C ILE A 9 -6.28 4.85 16.88
N ASN A 10 -6.03 4.88 15.57
CA ASN A 10 -7.07 4.73 14.54
C ASN A 10 -7.28 3.26 14.13
N GLU A 11 -6.63 2.30 14.77
CA GLU A 11 -6.82 0.87 14.51
C GLU A 11 -7.90 0.30 15.43
N ASP A 12 -8.79 -0.54 14.90
CA ASP A 12 -9.91 -1.12 15.65
C ASP A 12 -9.52 -2.30 16.57
N GLY A 13 -8.23 -2.60 16.67
CA GLY A 13 -7.70 -3.68 17.50
C GLY A 13 -8.15 -5.07 17.05
N LYS A 14 -8.73 -5.22 15.85
CA LYS A 14 -9.11 -6.54 15.33
C LYS A 14 -7.85 -7.33 14.97
N ILE A 15 -7.83 -8.58 15.42
CA ILE A 15 -6.83 -9.54 14.99
C ILE A 15 -7.21 -10.00 13.58
N LEU A 16 -6.37 -9.67 12.60
CA LEU A 16 -6.47 -10.19 11.25
C LEU A 16 -5.76 -11.54 11.17
N LEU A 17 -6.44 -12.53 10.59
CA LEU A 17 -5.81 -13.83 10.31
C LEU A 17 -4.86 -13.69 9.11
N PRO A 18 -3.75 -14.44 9.08
CA PRO A 18 -2.91 -14.54 7.88
C PRO A 18 -3.74 -14.92 6.65
N ILE A 19 -3.37 -14.37 5.49
CA ILE A 19 -3.97 -14.78 4.22
C ILE A 19 -3.33 -16.10 3.81
N GLU A 20 -4.04 -17.20 4.04
CA GLU A 20 -3.56 -18.55 3.73
C GLU A 20 -3.23 -18.72 2.24
N GLY A 21 -2.13 -19.42 1.97
CA GLY A 21 -1.63 -19.71 0.64
C GLY A 21 -0.59 -18.70 0.13
N TYR A 22 -0.66 -17.44 0.56
CA TYR A 22 0.28 -16.39 0.11
C TYR A 22 1.71 -16.61 0.60
N GLN A 23 1.92 -17.33 1.70
CA GLN A 23 3.25 -17.67 2.20
C GLN A 23 4.04 -18.58 1.24
N ASN A 24 3.37 -19.24 0.31
CA ASN A 24 3.99 -20.16 -0.65
C ASN A 24 4.09 -19.54 -2.06
N VAL A 25 3.64 -18.30 -2.22
CA VAL A 25 3.70 -17.59 -3.51
C VAL A 25 4.99 -16.80 -3.57
N ASP A 26 5.72 -16.95 -4.67
CA ASP A 26 6.92 -16.15 -4.91
C ASP A 26 6.57 -14.66 -4.93
N LEU A 27 7.35 -13.86 -4.22
CA LEU A 27 7.14 -12.42 -4.22
C LEU A 27 7.45 -11.84 -5.60
N LEU A 28 6.54 -11.00 -6.08
CA LEU A 28 6.75 -10.25 -7.31
C LEU A 28 7.83 -9.20 -7.11
N PRO A 29 8.55 -8.83 -8.19
CA PRO A 29 9.41 -7.66 -8.18
C PRO A 29 8.66 -6.42 -7.70
N LEU A 30 9.34 -5.56 -6.94
CA LEU A 30 8.71 -4.43 -6.26
C LEU A 30 7.92 -3.51 -7.20
N GLU A 31 8.44 -3.26 -8.41
CA GLU A 31 7.78 -2.46 -9.43
C GLU A 31 6.46 -3.09 -9.90
N GLN A 32 6.43 -4.42 -10.05
CA GLN A 32 5.24 -5.15 -10.49
C GLN A 32 4.19 -5.19 -9.39
N ALA A 33 4.61 -5.40 -8.14
CA ALA A 33 3.74 -5.40 -6.98
C ALA A 33 3.00 -4.06 -6.77
N LEU A 34 3.59 -2.95 -7.24
CA LEU A 34 3.01 -1.62 -7.11
C LEU A 34 2.13 -1.21 -8.30
N LEU A 35 2.17 -1.92 -9.43
CA LEU A 35 1.31 -1.62 -10.59
C LEU A 35 -0.18 -1.49 -10.21
N PRO A 36 -0.75 -2.36 -9.36
CA PRO A 36 -2.16 -2.27 -9.01
C PRO A 36 -2.58 -0.96 -8.35
N VAL A 37 -1.66 -0.36 -7.60
CA VAL A 37 -1.90 0.81 -6.77
C VAL A 37 -1.19 2.06 -7.31
N ALA A 38 -0.44 1.96 -8.40
CA ALA A 38 0.36 3.04 -8.95
C ALA A 38 -0.46 4.32 -9.25
N HIS A 39 -1.72 4.15 -9.64
CA HIS A 39 -2.66 5.25 -9.92
C HIS A 39 -3.03 6.09 -8.69
N LEU A 40 -2.77 5.60 -7.48
CA LEU A 40 -2.98 6.34 -6.23
C LEU A 40 -1.84 7.31 -5.92
N PHE A 41 -0.72 7.21 -6.63
CA PHE A 41 0.49 8.01 -6.40
C PHE A 41 0.72 9.01 -7.51
N HIS A 42 1.42 10.10 -7.19
CA HIS A 42 2.02 10.93 -8.23
C HIS A 42 3.09 10.11 -8.97
N PRO A 43 3.07 10.02 -10.32
CA PRO A 43 3.97 9.13 -11.07
C PRO A 43 5.46 9.34 -10.78
N ASP A 44 5.87 10.61 -10.63
CA ASP A 44 7.26 10.96 -10.37
C ASP A 44 7.72 10.64 -8.93
N SER A 45 6.81 10.70 -7.94
CA SER A 45 7.17 10.43 -6.55
C SER A 45 7.32 8.93 -6.31
N LEU A 46 6.45 8.10 -6.89
CA LEU A 46 6.52 6.65 -6.70
C LEU A 46 7.80 6.07 -7.28
N ARG A 47 8.11 6.39 -8.55
CA ARG A 47 9.29 5.84 -9.24
C ARG A 47 10.60 6.27 -8.58
N SER A 48 10.71 7.55 -8.20
CA SER A 48 11.92 8.06 -7.53
C SER A 48 12.13 7.40 -6.17
N ASN A 49 11.08 7.22 -5.38
CA ASN A 49 11.19 6.56 -4.08
C ASN A 49 11.47 5.06 -4.18
N ILE A 50 10.93 4.35 -5.19
CA ILE A 50 11.31 2.96 -5.48
C ILE A 50 12.82 2.87 -5.75
N TRP A 51 13.34 3.75 -6.61
CA TRP A 51 14.76 3.76 -6.93
C TRP A 51 15.62 4.03 -5.69
N VAL A 52 15.27 5.03 -4.89
CA VAL A 52 15.96 5.34 -3.62
C VAL A 52 15.91 4.15 -2.66
N ALA A 53 14.76 3.49 -2.53
CA ALA A 53 14.61 2.34 -1.67
C ALA A 53 15.51 1.18 -2.10
N LYS A 54 15.57 0.87 -3.41
CA LYS A 54 16.45 -0.16 -3.96
C LYS A 54 17.93 0.15 -3.75
N GLN A 55 18.35 1.39 -4.00
CA GLN A 55 19.73 1.84 -3.76
C GLN A 55 20.14 1.67 -2.29
N ARG A 56 19.23 1.93 -1.35
CA ARG A 56 19.48 1.74 0.08
C ARG A 56 19.42 0.27 0.53
N SER A 57 18.97 -0.62 -0.35
CA SER A 57 18.78 -2.05 -0.09
C SER A 57 19.66 -2.94 -0.97
N GLU A 58 20.72 -2.40 -1.59
CA GLU A 58 21.66 -3.15 -2.43
C GLU A 58 22.39 -4.28 -1.68
N SER A 59 22.57 -4.13 -0.37
CA SER A 59 23.18 -5.14 0.52
C SER A 59 22.27 -5.42 1.70
N PRO A 60 21.17 -6.14 1.48
CA PRO A 60 20.15 -6.37 2.48
C PRO A 60 20.66 -7.30 3.59
N PRO A 61 20.33 -7.05 4.87
CA PRO A 61 20.69 -7.95 5.97
C PRO A 61 19.81 -9.21 5.96
N ASN A 62 20.28 -10.26 6.63
CA ASN A 62 19.47 -11.41 7.05
C ASN A 62 18.88 -12.27 5.92
N GLY A 63 19.52 -12.32 4.76
CA GLY A 63 19.11 -13.21 3.66
C GLY A 63 17.89 -12.74 2.88
N LEU A 64 17.43 -11.51 3.10
CA LEU A 64 16.42 -10.88 2.27
C LEU A 64 16.98 -10.60 0.87
N THR A 65 16.10 -10.62 -0.12
CA THR A 65 16.37 -10.07 -1.44
C THR A 65 16.38 -8.54 -1.39
N THR A 66 17.00 -7.92 -2.40
CA THR A 66 16.99 -6.46 -2.56
C THR A 66 15.56 -5.92 -2.62
N ASP A 67 14.65 -6.61 -3.30
CA ASP A 67 13.27 -6.15 -3.46
C ASP A 67 12.46 -6.27 -2.16
N GLU A 68 12.66 -7.34 -1.37
CA GLU A 68 12.05 -7.46 -0.05
C GLU A 68 12.53 -6.35 0.89
N SER A 69 13.84 -6.13 0.98
CA SER A 69 14.38 -5.04 1.81
C SER A 69 13.92 -3.68 1.31
N ALA A 70 13.90 -3.47 -0.01
CA ALA A 70 13.43 -2.22 -0.61
C ALA A 70 11.94 -1.99 -0.34
N SER A 71 11.11 -3.03 -0.28
CA SER A 71 9.68 -2.90 0.04
C SER A 71 9.47 -2.38 1.48
N ILE A 72 10.22 -2.93 2.45
CA ILE A 72 10.20 -2.48 3.84
C ILE A 72 10.71 -1.04 3.93
N MET A 73 11.82 -0.75 3.25
CA MET A 73 12.39 0.60 3.17
C MET A 73 11.36 1.58 2.59
N LEU A 74 10.77 1.28 1.44
CA LEU A 74 9.80 2.13 0.75
C LEU A 74 8.58 2.45 1.63
N TYR A 75 8.11 1.47 2.42
CA TYR A 75 7.03 1.65 3.38
C TYR A 75 7.45 2.50 4.58
N THR A 76 8.73 2.45 4.99
CA THR A 76 9.20 3.08 6.24
C THR A 76 9.85 4.44 6.05
N ILE A 77 10.47 4.74 4.91
CA ILE A 77 11.11 6.03 4.63
C ILE A 77 10.12 7.19 4.73
N GLU A 78 10.63 8.36 5.12
CA GLU A 78 9.87 9.60 5.07
C GLU A 78 9.81 10.10 3.61
N TRP A 79 8.60 10.41 3.15
CA TRP A 79 8.39 11.06 1.85
C TRP A 79 8.04 12.53 2.10
N THR A 80 8.27 13.37 1.10
CA THR A 80 7.84 14.77 1.13
C THR A 80 6.99 15.06 -0.10
N PRO A 81 5.71 15.40 0.05
CA PRO A 81 4.95 15.46 1.31
C PRO A 81 4.64 14.06 1.88
N ASP A 82 4.39 13.99 3.18
CA ASP A 82 4.15 12.75 3.93
C ASP A 82 2.84 12.06 3.56
N ASN A 83 1.80 12.83 3.24
CA ASN A 83 0.50 12.37 2.74
C ASN A 83 0.56 11.72 1.35
N HIS A 84 1.72 11.74 0.67
CA HIS A 84 1.96 11.02 -0.58
C HIS A 84 2.84 9.78 -0.40
N SER A 85 3.19 9.43 0.85
CA SER A 85 3.99 8.24 1.14
C SER A 85 3.23 6.94 0.87
N LEU A 86 3.98 5.88 0.53
CA LEU A 86 3.43 4.52 0.44
C LEU A 86 2.68 4.14 1.73
N TYR A 87 3.29 4.43 2.88
CA TYR A 87 2.66 4.22 4.19
C TYR A 87 1.27 4.87 4.28
N TYR A 88 1.19 6.18 4.00
CA TYR A 88 -0.04 6.94 4.14
C TYR A 88 -1.11 6.43 3.18
N ILE A 89 -0.79 6.37 1.87
CA ILE A 89 -1.75 6.00 0.84
C ILE A 89 -2.26 4.57 1.04
N LEU A 90 -1.36 3.62 1.30
CA LEU A 90 -1.74 2.22 1.46
C LEU A 90 -2.60 2.02 2.71
N ASN A 91 -2.17 2.52 3.87
CA ASN A 91 -2.92 2.33 5.11
C ASN A 91 -4.26 3.07 5.09
N GLN A 92 -4.34 4.27 4.51
CA GLN A 92 -5.61 4.97 4.35
C GLN A 92 -6.55 4.20 3.43
N THR A 93 -6.05 3.68 2.31
CA THR A 93 -6.84 2.88 1.37
C THR A 93 -7.38 1.61 2.05
N LEU A 94 -6.53 0.89 2.79
CA LEU A 94 -6.93 -0.31 3.53
C LEU A 94 -7.95 0.01 4.63
N ARG A 95 -7.80 1.12 5.35
CA ARG A 95 -8.78 1.56 6.38
C ARG A 95 -10.12 1.97 5.76
N LEU A 96 -10.13 2.61 4.60
CA LEU A 96 -11.39 2.95 3.92
C LEU A 96 -12.10 1.73 3.36
N HIS A 97 -11.36 0.70 2.93
CA HIS A 97 -11.93 -0.48 2.29
C HIS A 97 -12.19 -1.63 3.27
N CYS A 98 -11.49 -1.77 4.39
CA CYS A 98 -11.71 -2.87 5.34
C CYS A 98 -12.74 -2.54 6.44
N TYR A 99 -13.28 -1.32 6.44
CA TYR A 99 -14.33 -0.90 7.35
C TYR A 99 -15.59 -0.57 6.54
N PRO A 100 -16.69 -1.34 6.69
CA PRO A 100 -17.98 -0.87 6.22
C PRO A 100 -18.33 0.34 7.06
N THR A 101 -18.04 1.53 6.53
CA THR A 101 -18.50 2.76 7.15
C THR A 101 -20.01 2.75 6.99
N SER A 102 -20.76 2.67 8.09
CA SER A 102 -22.23 2.81 8.11
C SER A 102 -22.69 4.23 7.73
N ALA A 103 -21.79 5.06 7.22
CA ALA A 103 -22.04 6.38 6.68
C ALA A 103 -21.36 6.48 5.31
N GLU A 104 -22.15 6.78 4.28
CA GLU A 104 -21.66 7.15 2.96
C GLU A 104 -20.78 8.40 3.07
N SER A 105 -19.45 8.23 3.09
CA SER A 105 -18.51 9.35 3.01
C SER A 105 -17.97 9.46 1.59
N SER A 106 -18.53 10.39 0.82
CA SER A 106 -17.94 10.89 -0.43
C SER A 106 -16.69 11.70 -0.09
N LEU A 107 -15.50 11.17 -0.42
CA LEU A 107 -14.26 11.94 -0.32
C LEU A 107 -14.07 12.75 -1.62
N THR A 108 -14.02 14.07 -1.47
CA THR A 108 -13.58 14.98 -2.52
C THR A 108 -12.10 15.24 -2.34
N PHE A 109 -11.28 14.93 -3.34
CA PHE A 109 -9.90 15.40 -3.44
C PHE A 109 -9.88 16.61 -4.38
N GLU A 110 -9.02 17.60 -4.11
CA GLU A 110 -8.96 18.85 -4.89
C GLU A 110 -8.67 18.65 -6.39
N ASN A 111 -8.33 17.44 -6.85
CA ASN A 111 -8.11 17.11 -8.27
C ASN A 111 -8.94 15.92 -8.80
N GLY A 112 -10.03 15.53 -8.14
CA GLY A 112 -10.96 14.53 -8.68
C GLY A 112 -11.69 13.74 -7.59
N SER A 113 -12.98 13.48 -7.82
CA SER A 113 -13.83 12.73 -6.89
C SER A 113 -13.72 11.22 -7.16
N ILE A 114 -13.34 10.43 -6.15
CA ILE A 114 -13.45 8.97 -6.19
C ILE A 114 -14.70 8.57 -5.39
N ARG A 115 -15.70 7.98 -6.04
CA ARG A 115 -16.84 7.35 -5.37
C ARG A 115 -16.44 5.92 -5.00
N VAL A 116 -16.31 5.64 -3.71
CA VAL A 116 -16.04 4.30 -3.19
C VAL A 116 -17.36 3.68 -2.72
N ASP A 117 -17.82 2.64 -3.41
CA ASP A 117 -18.98 1.83 -2.99
C ASP A 117 -18.58 0.95 -1.80
N ALA A 118 -19.39 0.98 -0.75
CA ALA A 118 -19.17 0.25 0.52
C ALA A 118 -19.11 -1.27 0.38
N ASN A 119 -19.44 -1.84 -0.78
CA ASN A 119 -19.42 -3.29 -1.02
C ASN A 119 -18.09 -3.82 -1.59
N ASN A 120 -17.06 -2.98 -1.76
CA ASN A 120 -16.00 -3.25 -2.74
C ASN A 120 -14.67 -3.81 -2.20
N CYS A 121 -14.56 -4.16 -0.91
CA CYS A 121 -13.32 -4.69 -0.32
C CYS A 121 -12.80 -5.96 -1.04
N TYR A 122 -13.71 -6.79 -1.55
CA TYR A 122 -13.38 -8.04 -2.24
C TYR A 122 -13.06 -7.87 -3.74
N THR A 123 -13.40 -6.73 -4.33
CA THR A 123 -13.31 -6.56 -5.80
C THR A 123 -11.93 -6.08 -6.25
N LEU A 124 -11.17 -5.38 -5.39
CA LEU A 124 -9.78 -5.03 -5.67
C LEU A 124 -8.88 -6.27 -5.70
N ILE A 125 -9.15 -7.25 -4.83
CA ILE A 125 -8.41 -8.53 -4.82
C ILE A 125 -8.82 -9.39 -6.02
N ARG A 126 -10.13 -9.50 -6.33
CA ARG A 126 -10.59 -10.30 -7.49
C ARG A 126 -10.23 -9.74 -8.86
N LYS A 127 -10.03 -8.42 -9.02
CA LYS A 127 -9.66 -7.85 -10.33
C LYS A 127 -8.29 -8.33 -10.83
N TYR A 128 -7.42 -8.83 -9.96
CA TYR A 128 -6.09 -9.32 -10.32
C TYR A 128 -5.98 -10.84 -10.47
N GLU A 129 -7.07 -11.61 -10.26
CA GLU A 129 -7.07 -13.07 -10.42
C GLU A 129 -7.50 -13.57 -11.80
N VAL A 130 -7.68 -12.71 -12.81
CA VAL A 130 -8.02 -13.19 -14.16
C VAL A 130 -7.28 -12.39 -15.23
N THR A 131 -6.18 -12.97 -15.72
CA THR A 131 -5.75 -12.91 -17.13
C THR A 131 -4.64 -13.95 -17.35
N GLU A 132 -4.98 -15.23 -17.25
CA GLU A 132 -4.32 -16.24 -18.08
C GLU A 132 -5.28 -16.57 -19.22
N SER A 133 -4.87 -16.24 -20.45
CA SER A 133 -5.47 -16.69 -21.71
C SER A 133 -4.35 -16.88 -22.72
#